data_AF-A0A8T6U6C2-F1
#
_entry.id   AF-A0A8T6U6C2-F1
#
_cell.length_a   1.000
_cell.length_b   1.000
_cell.length_c   1.000
_cell.angle_alpha   90.00
_cell.angle_beta   90.00
_cell.angle_gamma   90.00
#
_symmetry.space_group_name_H-M   'P 1'
#
loop_
_entity.id
_entity.type
_entity.pdbx_description
1 polymer ?
#
loop_
_entity_poly.entity_id
_entity_poly.type
_entity_poly.pdbx_seq_one_letter_code
_entity_poly.pdbx_strand_id
1 'polypeptide(L)' 'MLSKGHVHYTDLEKKVTATCYSFATTNTFKRQLHYLLSNSYIARIARGIYEITPKGKKYLVLLTS' A
#
# COMPACT_ATOMS: atom_id res chain seq x y z
N MET A 1 5.41 11.60 11.43
CA MET A 1 3.98 11.41 11.77
C MET A 1 3.50 10.08 11.20
N LEU A 2 3.90 8.95 11.81
CA LEU A 2 3.38 7.60 11.55
C LEU A 2 3.56 6.80 12.84
N SER A 3 2.77 7.15 13.86
CA SER A 3 2.70 6.38 15.09
C SER A 3 1.99 5.06 14.79
N LYS A 4 2.71 3.94 14.97
CA LYS A 4 2.19 2.55 15.05
C LYS A 4 1.92 1.78 13.75
N GLY A 5 2.79 1.77 12.75
CA GLY A 5 2.77 0.74 11.68
C GLY A 5 1.58 0.76 10.70
N HIS A 6 0.66 1.70 10.88
CA HIS A 6 -0.48 1.95 10.01
C HIS A 6 -0.18 3.11 9.07
N VAL A 7 -0.65 3.02 7.81
CA VAL A 7 -0.40 4.07 6.80
C VAL A 7 -1.72 4.56 6.22
N HIS A 8 -1.84 5.87 6.04
CA HIS A 8 -3.03 6.47 5.45
C HIS A 8 -3.02 6.36 3.91
N TYR A 9 -4.22 6.26 3.33
CA TYR A 9 -4.46 6.26 1.89
C TYR A 9 -3.72 7.42 1.20
N THR A 10 -3.90 8.64 1.71
CA THR A 10 -3.35 9.86 1.11
C THR A 10 -1.84 9.89 1.16
N ASP A 11 -1.24 9.34 2.22
CA ASP A 11 0.21 9.28 2.37
C ASP A 11 0.81 8.28 1.38
N LEU A 12 0.15 7.13 1.21
CA LEU A 12 0.53 6.13 0.20
C LEU A 12 0.38 6.67 -1.21
N GLU A 13 -0.76 7.28 -1.53
CA GLU A 13 -1.04 7.84 -2.86
C GLU A 13 -0.01 8.90 -3.22
N LYS A 14 0.20 9.89 -2.34
CA LYS A 14 1.19 10.95 -2.53
C LYS A 14 2.60 10.38 -2.74
N LYS A 15 2.99 9.41 -1.91
CA LYS A 15 4.32 8.79 -2.01
C LYS A 15 4.51 8.07 -3.34
N VAL A 16 3.50 7.32 -3.81
CA VAL A 16 3.57 6.64 -5.10
C VAL A 16 3.59 7.64 -6.25
N THR A 17 2.68 8.62 -6.28
CA THR A 17 2.63 9.59 -7.38
C THR A 17 3.81 10.54 -7.42
N ALA A 18 4.51 10.75 -6.30
CA ALA A 18 5.71 11.59 -6.23
C ALA A 18 6.98 10.91 -6.79
N THR A 19 6.93 9.62 -7.17
CA THR A 19 8.12 8.90 -7.67
C THR A 19 8.57 9.30 -9.09
N CYS A 20 7.92 10.29 -9.72
CA CYS A 20 8.20 10.80 -11.07
C CYS A 20 8.21 9.74 -12.19
N TYR A 21 7.73 8.51 -11.92
CA TYR A 21 7.55 7.50 -12.95
C TYR A 21 6.28 7.79 -13.75
N SER A 22 6.37 7.68 -15.09
CA SER A 22 5.25 7.89 -16.00
C SER A 22 4.05 6.98 -15.72
N PHE A 23 4.29 5.80 -15.15
CA PHE A 23 3.25 4.84 -14.77
C PHE A 23 2.66 5.08 -13.38
N ALA A 24 3.30 5.90 -12.53
CA ALA A 24 2.90 6.13 -11.14
C ALA A 24 1.77 7.17 -11.03
N THR A 25 0.62 6.87 -11.64
CA THR A 25 -0.57 7.71 -11.58
C THR A 25 -1.49 7.30 -10.43
N THR A 26 -2.42 8.18 -10.03
CA THR A 26 -3.49 7.85 -9.07
C THR A 26 -4.31 6.63 -9.48
N ASN A 27 -4.57 6.44 -10.78
CA ASN A 27 -5.34 5.29 -11.27
C ASN A 27 -4.54 3.99 -11.11
N THR A 28 -3.24 4.02 -11.42
CA THR A 28 -2.35 2.90 -11.17
C THR A 28 -2.28 2.58 -9.67
N PHE A 29 -2.14 3.60 -8.83
CA PHE A 29 -2.13 3.44 -7.38
C PHE A 29 -3.41 2.75 -6.88
N LYS A 30 -4.60 3.24 -7.27
CA LYS A 30 -5.89 2.64 -6.89
C LYS A 30 -6.00 1.18 -7.32
N ARG A 31 -5.58 0.86 -8.55
CA ARG A 31 -5.60 -0.51 -9.08
C ARG A 31 -4.68 -1.44 -8.29
N GLN A 32 -3.47 -0.98 -7.98
CA GLN A 32 -2.51 -1.75 -7.17
C GLN A 32 -2.97 -1.91 -5.72
N LEU A 33 -3.51 -0.86 -5.11
CA LEU A 33 -4.06 -0.93 -3.76
C LEU A 33 -5.23 -1.93 -3.70
N HIS A 34 -6.12 -1.91 -4.69
CA HIS A 34 -7.20 -2.88 -4.80
C HIS A 34 -6.66 -4.31 -4.94
N TYR A 35 -5.67 -4.54 -5.80
CA TYR A 35 -5.02 -5.84 -5.94
C TYR A 35 -4.47 -6.36 -4.60
N LEU A 36 -3.74 -5.52 -3.86
CA LEU A 36 -3.18 -5.90 -2.56
C LEU A 36 -4.26 -6.21 -1.52
N LEU A 37 -5.38 -5.49 -1.54
CA LEU A 37 -6.54 -5.74 -0.69
C LEU A 37 -7.25 -7.05 -1.07
N SER A 38 -7.54 -7.27 -2.35
CA SER A 38 -8.22 -8.49 -2.83
C SER A 38 -7.42 -9.76 -2.55
N ASN A 39 -6.09 -9.67 -2.53
CA ASN A 39 -5.22 -10.81 -2.22
C ASN A 39 -4.88 -10.95 -0.72
N SER A 40 -5.45 -10.09 0.12
CA SER A 40 -5.24 -10.06 1.58
C SER A 40 -3.78 -9.84 1.98
N TYR A 41 -2.99 -9.13 1.16
CA TYR A 41 -1.63 -8.71 1.53
C TYR A 41 -1.64 -7.48 2.45
N ILE A 42 -2.64 -6.61 2.27
CA ILE A 42 -2.92 -5.50 3.17
C ILE A 42 -4.37 -5.58 3.63
N ALA A 43 -4.66 -5.03 4.80
CA ALA A 43 -5.99 -4.92 5.36
C ALA A 43 -6.33 -3.47 5.63
N ARG A 44 -7.60 -3.12 5.46
CA ARG A 44 -8.14 -1.82 5.85
C ARG A 44 -8.63 -1.92 7.29
N ILE A 45 -7.88 -1.37 8.23
CA ILE A 45 -8.20 -1.43 9.67
C ILE A 45 -9.22 -0.35 10.05
N ALA A 46 -9.19 0.80 9.37
CA ALA A 46 -10.16 1.88 9.54
C ALA A 46 -10.36 2.66 8.23
N ARG A 47 -11.22 3.68 8.24
CA ARG A 47 -11.47 4.51 7.06
C ARG A 47 -10.16 5.17 6.59
N GLY A 48 -9.63 4.70 5.46
CA GLY A 48 -8.41 5.25 4.87
C GLY A 48 -7.12 4.86 5.58
N ILE A 49 -7.16 3.91 6.52
CA ILE A 49 -5.99 3.42 7.26
C ILE A 49 -5.76 1.96 6.88
N TYR A 50 -4.53 1.66 6.45
CA TYR A 50 -4.12 0.35 5.97
C TYR A 50 -2.96 -0.21 6.79
N GLU A 51 -2.92 -1.54 6.90
CA GLU A 51 -1.84 -2.28 7.56
C GLU A 51 -1.44 -3.50 6.70
N ILE A 52 -0.17 -3.88 6.74
CA ILE A 52 0.33 -5.08 6.06
C ILE A 52 0.00 -6.32 6.90
N THR A 53 -0.66 -7.30 6.28
CA THR A 53 -1.01 -8.57 6.95
C THR A 53 0.22 -9.47 7.11
N PRO A 54 0.19 -10.50 7.96
CA PRO A 54 1.27 -11.48 8.03
C PRO A 54 1.58 -12.14 6.67
N LYS A 55 0.56 -12.36 5.83
CA LYS A 55 0.72 -12.84 4.45
C LYS A 55 1.47 -11.83 3.58
N GLY A 56 1.09 -10.55 3.66
CA GLY A 56 1.79 -9.46 2.98
C GLY A 56 3.24 -9.32 3.42
N LYS A 57 3.54 -9.50 4.70
CA LYS A 57 4.93 -9.49 5.22
C LYS A 57 5.77 -10.60 4.60
N LYS A 58 5.25 -11.83 4.52
CA LYS A 58 5.95 -12.94 3.86
C LYS A 58 6.18 -12.67 2.38
N TYR A 59 5.18 -12.13 1.69
CA TYR A 59 5.30 -11.76 0.28
C TYR A 59 6.33 -10.64 0.06
N LEU A 60 6.35 -9.63 0.94
CA LEU A 60 7.34 -8.56 0.90
C LEU A 60 8.76 -9.10 1.03
N VAL A 61 9.00 -10.02 1.97
CA VAL A 61 10.32 -10.67 2.13
C VAL A 61 10.77 -11.32 0.82
N LEU A 62 9.88 -12.03 0.11
CA LEU A 62 10.19 -12.66 -1.18
C LEU A 62 10.51 -11.64 -2.29
N LEU A 63 9.92 -10.45 -2.27
CA LEU A 63 10.17 -9.40 -3.26
C LEU A 63 11.47 -8.62 -3.01
N THR A 64 11.94 -8.61 -1.76
CA THR A 64 13.14 -7.87 -1.34
C THR A 64 14.37 -8.76 -1.13
N SER A 65 14.21 -10.08 -1.30
CA SER A 65 15.31 -11.05 -1.30
C SER A 65 15.94 -11.13 -2.69
#